data_AF-A0A6A4VKV2-F1
#
_entry.id   AF-A0A6A4VKV2-F1
#
_cell.length_a   1.000
_cell.length_b   1.000
_cell.length_c   1.000
_cell.angle_alpha   90.00
_cell.angle_beta   90.00
_cell.angle_gamma   90.00
#
_symmetry.space_group_name_H-M   'P 1'
#
loop_
_entity.id
_entity.type
_entity.pdbx_description
1 polymer ?
#
loop_
_entity_poly.entity_id
_entity_poly.type
_entity_poly.pdbx_seq_one_letter_code
_entity_poly.pdbx_strand_id
1 'polypeptide(L)'
;MDHEAAYCVPGGTREAFRTRMGLRVDEPRAGGSGNSNDGNTARRAFRSPAEFAACTGVDQELINRVGTVLQAVSCLHRLDIDALSAYCRRTAELYVERYMSTTLHKLLSHSAAVVESCHLPIGMMS
;
A
#
# COMPACT_ATOMS: atom_id res chain seq x y z
N MET A 1 -32.16 -11.38 5.69
CA MET A 1 -31.00 -11.25 6.60
C MET A 1 -29.80 -10.74 5.80
N ASP A 2 -30.02 -9.60 5.15
CA ASP A 2 -29.24 -8.36 5.23
C ASP A 2 -27.73 -8.47 4.99
N HIS A 3 -27.36 -8.60 3.71
CA HIS A 3 -26.01 -8.38 3.21
C HIS A 3 -25.92 -7.00 2.52
N GLU A 4 -26.29 -5.93 3.23
CA GLU A 4 -26.11 -4.56 2.74
C GLU A 4 -25.60 -3.66 3.86
N ALA A 5 -24.33 -3.86 4.23
CA ALA A 5 -23.54 -2.85 4.93
C ALA A 5 -22.40 -2.43 4.00
N ALA A 6 -22.74 -1.72 2.92
CA ALA A 6 -21.77 -0.89 2.25
C ALA A 6 -21.26 0.12 3.29
N TYR A 7 -20.00 -0.02 3.71
CA TYR A 7 -19.30 0.96 4.54
C TYR A 7 -19.20 2.27 3.75
N CYS A 8 -20.27 3.05 3.78
CA CYS A 8 -20.35 4.36 3.15
C CYS A 8 -19.62 5.34 4.07
N VAL A 9 -18.40 5.74 3.70
CA VAL A 9 -17.69 6.81 4.38
C VAL A 9 -18.45 8.13 4.14
N PRO A 10 -18.99 8.81 5.17
CA PRO A 10 -19.76 10.03 4.98
C PRO A 10 -18.85 11.13 4.43
N GLY A 11 -19.10 11.60 3.21
CA GLY A 11 -18.16 12.42 2.44
C GLY A 11 -17.10 11.52 1.80
N GLY A 12 -17.18 11.30 0.48
CA GLY A 12 -16.38 10.30 -0.24
C GLY A 12 -14.88 10.34 0.07
N THR A 13 -14.16 9.26 -0.24
CA THR A 13 -12.77 8.95 0.17
C THR A 13 -11.84 10.17 0.35
N ARG A 14 -11.81 11.13 -0.59
CA ARG A 14 -11.02 12.37 -0.49
C ARG A 14 -11.29 13.19 0.77
N GLU A 15 -12.55 13.36 1.14
CA GLU A 15 -12.94 14.13 2.33
C GLU A 15 -12.55 13.42 3.61
N ALA A 16 -12.67 12.08 3.64
CA ALA A 16 -12.22 11.26 4.76
C ALA A 16 -10.70 11.41 4.98
N PHE A 17 -9.90 11.35 3.91
CA PHE A 17 -8.45 11.60 4.00
C PHE A 17 -8.11 13.02 4.49
N ARG A 18 -8.85 14.03 4.02
CA ARG A 18 -8.66 15.42 4.44
C ARG A 18 -8.97 15.61 5.93
N THR A 19 -10.13 15.14 6.38
CA THR A 19 -10.62 15.35 7.74
C THR A 19 -9.90 14.50 8.78
N ARG A 20 -9.65 13.23 8.48
CA ARG A 20 -9.12 12.26 9.45
C ARG A 20 -7.60 12.18 9.47
N MET A 21 -6.96 12.38 8.31
CA MET A 21 -5.51 12.21 8.15
C MET A 21 -4.78 13.51 7.78
N GLY A 22 -5.51 14.60 7.51
CA GLY A 22 -4.93 15.85 7.02
C GLY A 22 -4.20 15.66 5.70
N LEU A 23 -4.72 14.79 4.83
CA LEU A 23 -4.13 14.41 3.54
C LEU A 23 -4.99 14.87 2.37
N ARG A 24 -4.34 15.45 1.36
CA ARG A 24 -4.93 15.75 0.06
C ARG A 24 -4.63 14.58 -0.88
N VAL A 25 -5.65 13.86 -1.30
CA VAL A 25 -5.53 12.70 -2.20
C VAL A 25 -6.34 12.96 -3.47
N ASP A 26 -5.92 12.36 -4.58
CA ASP A 26 -6.56 12.47 -5.90
C ASP A 26 -6.79 13.91 -6.40
N GLU A 27 -5.95 14.86 -5.99
CA GLU A 27 -5.97 16.22 -6.51
C GLU A 27 -5.00 16.34 -7.69
N PRO A 28 -5.46 16.75 -8.89
CA PRO A 28 -4.59 16.95 -10.04
C PRO A 28 -3.48 17.96 -9.72
N ARG A 29 -2.25 17.68 -10.14
CA ARG A 29 -1.15 18.65 -10.03
C ARG A 29 -1.25 19.69 -11.15
N ALA A 30 -0.86 20.93 -10.83
CA ALA A 30 -0.72 21.98 -11.83
C ALA A 30 0.32 21.55 -12.88
N GLY A 31 -0.03 21.62 -14.17
CA GLY A 31 0.83 21.14 -15.28
C GLY A 31 0.40 19.81 -15.90
N GLY A 32 -0.72 19.21 -15.45
CA GLY A 32 -1.43 18.15 -16.20
C GLY A 32 -0.89 16.73 -16.07
N SER A 33 0.17 16.50 -15.30
CA SER A 33 0.68 15.14 -15.02
C SER A 33 0.69 14.82 -13.53
N GLY A 34 0.16 13.64 -13.19
CA GLY A 34 0.09 13.14 -11.83
C GLY A 34 -0.97 13.81 -10.94
N ASN A 35 -1.00 13.38 -9.68
CA ASN A 35 -1.92 13.89 -8.66
C ASN A 35 -1.19 14.02 -7.30
N SER A 36 -1.94 14.34 -6.25
CA SER A 36 -1.42 14.49 -4.90
C SER A 36 -1.08 13.17 -4.19
N ASN A 37 -1.25 12.01 -4.84
CA ASN A 37 -0.89 10.70 -4.29
C ASN A 37 0.60 10.41 -4.49
N ASP A 38 1.45 11.32 -4.04
CA ASP A 38 2.90 11.16 -4.12
C ASP A 38 3.45 10.30 -2.97
N GLY A 39 4.77 10.06 -3.00
CA GLY A 39 5.44 9.26 -1.98
C GLY A 39 5.36 9.86 -0.57
N ASN A 40 5.17 11.18 -0.40
CA ASN A 40 4.94 11.76 0.93
C ASN A 40 3.52 11.46 1.43
N THR A 41 2.52 11.62 0.57
CA THR A 41 1.13 11.27 0.87
C THR A 41 0.99 9.79 1.21
N ALA A 42 1.59 8.90 0.40
CA ALA A 42 1.60 7.46 0.66
C ALA A 42 2.26 7.13 2.01
N ARG A 43 3.46 7.65 2.29
CA ARG A 43 4.14 7.42 3.57
C ARG A 43 3.31 7.87 4.77
N ARG A 44 2.61 9.00 4.67
CA ARG A 44 1.72 9.48 5.73
C ARG A 44 0.48 8.59 5.90
N ALA A 45 -0.11 8.12 4.81
CA ALA A 45 -1.26 7.21 4.88
C ALA A 45 -0.89 5.87 5.56
N PHE A 46 0.22 5.26 5.15
CA PHE A 46 0.67 3.98 5.73
C PHE A 46 1.18 4.07 7.18
N ARG A 47 1.39 5.28 7.74
CA ARG A 47 1.71 5.45 9.18
C ARG A 47 0.51 5.22 10.10
N SER A 48 -0.71 5.26 9.58
CA SER A 48 -1.92 5.05 10.38
C SER A 48 -2.87 4.10 9.65
N PRO A 49 -2.57 2.78 9.65
CA PRO A 49 -3.33 1.77 8.91
C PRO A 49 -4.81 1.71 9.26
N ALA A 50 -5.17 1.93 10.53
CA ALA A 50 -6.57 1.97 10.98
C ALA A 50 -7.35 3.14 10.35
N GLU A 51 -6.77 4.34 10.33
CA GLU A 51 -7.37 5.51 9.68
C GLU A 51 -7.44 5.32 8.16
N PHE A 52 -6.38 4.77 7.55
CA PHE A 52 -6.34 4.48 6.12
C PHE A 52 -7.42 3.46 5.72
N ALA A 53 -7.55 2.36 6.47
CA ALA A 53 -8.60 1.35 6.28
C ALA A 53 -9.98 2.00 6.35
N ALA A 54 -10.21 2.81 7.38
CA ALA A 54 -11.49 3.44 7.60
C ALA A 54 -11.81 4.57 6.59
N CYS A 55 -10.80 5.19 5.96
CA CYS A 55 -10.97 6.15 4.86
C CYS A 55 -11.30 5.47 3.52
N THR A 56 -10.81 4.25 3.29
CA THR A 56 -10.90 3.57 2.00
C THR A 56 -11.86 2.38 1.95
N GLY A 57 -12.26 1.84 3.11
CA GLY A 57 -12.95 0.56 3.22
C GLY A 57 -12.06 -0.65 2.87
N VAL A 58 -10.75 -0.44 2.68
CA VAL A 58 -9.80 -1.54 2.47
C VAL A 58 -9.49 -2.18 3.81
N ASP A 59 -9.32 -3.50 3.80
CA ASP A 59 -8.97 -4.28 4.98
C ASP A 59 -7.67 -3.76 5.64
N GLN A 60 -7.70 -3.59 6.96
CA GLN A 60 -6.58 -3.03 7.71
C GLN A 60 -5.36 -3.98 7.70
N GLU A 61 -5.57 -5.29 7.77
CA GLU A 61 -4.47 -6.26 7.73
C GLU A 61 -3.77 -6.18 6.38
N LEU A 62 -4.51 -6.07 5.27
CA LEU A 62 -3.90 -5.83 3.98
C LEU A 62 -3.05 -4.55 3.95
N ILE A 63 -3.56 -3.43 4.46
CA ILE A 63 -2.80 -2.16 4.51
C ILE A 63 -1.53 -2.33 5.33
N ASN A 64 -1.60 -2.99 6.48
CA ASN A 64 -0.44 -3.30 7.32
C ASN A 64 0.61 -4.09 6.54
N ARG A 65 0.21 -5.20 5.93
CA ARG A 65 1.13 -6.12 5.26
C ARG A 65 1.79 -5.48 4.04
N VAL A 66 1.02 -4.75 3.23
CA VAL A 66 1.57 -3.99 2.10
C VAL A 66 2.53 -2.91 2.61
N GLY A 67 2.17 -2.21 3.68
CA GLY A 67 3.05 -1.23 4.34
C GLY A 67 4.38 -1.85 4.79
N THR A 68 4.35 -3.04 5.41
CA THR A 68 5.55 -3.78 5.81
C THR A 68 6.41 -4.17 4.61
N VAL A 69 5.82 -4.67 3.53
CA VAL A 69 6.57 -5.02 2.30
C VAL A 69 7.22 -3.78 1.70
N LEU A 70 6.49 -2.66 1.60
CA LEU A 70 7.03 -1.39 1.09
C LEU A 70 8.19 -0.88 1.95
N GLN A 71 8.06 -0.93 3.28
CA GLN A 71 9.15 -0.56 4.20
C GLN A 71 10.37 -1.46 4.04
N ALA A 72 10.17 -2.77 3.92
CA ALA A 72 11.24 -3.73 3.75
C ALA A 72 12.01 -3.45 2.46
N VAL A 73 11.32 -3.35 1.30
CA VAL A 73 12.01 -3.07 0.04
C VAL A 73 12.61 -1.67 -0.01
N SER A 74 12.03 -0.68 0.67
CA SER A 74 12.64 0.67 0.73
C SER A 74 13.77 0.80 1.76
N CYS A 75 14.09 -0.24 2.52
CA CYS A 75 15.13 -0.14 3.54
C CYS A 75 16.55 -0.17 2.95
N LEU A 76 17.51 0.34 3.73
CA LEU A 76 18.92 0.37 3.36
C LEU A 76 19.70 -0.87 3.85
N HIS A 77 18.98 -1.94 4.20
CA HIS A 77 19.55 -3.17 4.74
C HIS A 77 19.33 -4.34 3.78
N ARG A 78 20.19 -5.36 3.91
CA ARG A 78 19.93 -6.64 3.22
C ARG A 78 18.72 -7.30 3.85
N LEU A 79 17.84 -7.81 3.00
CA LEU A 79 16.66 -8.55 3.42
C LEU A 79 16.95 -10.04 3.38
N ASP A 80 16.33 -10.78 4.29
CA ASP A 80 16.18 -12.22 4.18
C ASP A 80 15.17 -12.52 3.07
N ILE A 81 15.64 -13.15 1.99
CA ILE A 81 14.85 -13.41 0.78
C ILE A 81 13.76 -14.44 1.06
N ASP A 82 14.05 -15.47 1.85
CA ASP A 82 13.08 -16.52 2.18
C ASP A 82 11.97 -15.97 3.06
N ALA A 83 12.32 -15.14 4.04
CA ALA A 83 11.36 -14.46 4.89
C ALA A 83 10.48 -13.49 4.10
N LEU A 84 11.07 -12.68 3.21
CA LEU A 84 10.33 -11.75 2.35
C LEU A 84 9.39 -12.50 1.39
N SER A 85 9.88 -13.56 0.74
CA SER A 85 9.13 -14.40 -0.18
C SER A 85 7.93 -15.05 0.52
N ALA A 86 8.16 -15.67 1.69
CA ALA A 86 7.09 -16.27 2.49
C ALA A 86 6.06 -15.23 2.96
N TYR A 87 6.50 -14.03 3.35
CA TYR A 87 5.60 -12.96 3.77
C TYR A 87 4.75 -12.42 2.61
N CYS A 88 5.35 -12.23 1.43
CA CYS A 88 4.65 -11.78 0.24
C CYS A 88 3.64 -12.81 -0.26
N ARG A 89 4.00 -14.10 -0.26
CA ARG A 89 3.08 -15.19 -0.63
C ARG A 89 1.83 -15.22 0.28
N ARG A 90 2.03 -15.21 1.60
CA ARG A 90 0.91 -15.17 2.57
C ARG A 90 0.03 -13.94 2.37
N THR A 91 0.64 -12.80 2.04
CA THR A 91 -0.09 -11.55 1.76
C THR A 91 -0.90 -11.65 0.47
N ALA A 92 -0.35 -12.30 -0.57
CA ALA A 92 -1.05 -12.52 -1.83
C ALA A 92 -2.25 -13.48 -1.65
N GLU A 93 -2.09 -14.56 -0.88
CA GLU A 93 -3.16 -15.52 -0.58
C GLU A 93 -4.38 -14.84 0.07
N LEU A 94 -4.17 -13.84 0.94
CA LEU A 94 -5.26 -13.04 1.54
C LEU A 94 -5.98 -12.12 0.54
N TYR A 95 -5.39 -11.87 -0.64
CA TYR A 95 -5.77 -10.78 -1.54
C TYR A 95 -6.27 -11.26 -2.92
N VAL A 96 -5.83 -12.43 -3.38
CA VAL A 96 -6.14 -12.98 -4.72
C VAL A 96 -7.65 -13.07 -4.97
N GLU A 97 -8.48 -13.24 -3.94
CA GLU A 97 -9.94 -13.31 -4.13
C GLU A 97 -10.64 -11.95 -4.15
N ARG A 98 -10.04 -10.91 -3.56
CA ARG A 98 -10.77 -9.68 -3.19
C ARG A 98 -10.41 -8.45 -4.01
N TYR A 99 -9.24 -8.43 -4.66
CA TYR A 99 -8.79 -7.25 -5.39
C TYR A 99 -7.73 -7.59 -6.47
N MET A 100 -7.75 -6.87 -7.59
CA MET A 100 -6.96 -7.21 -8.81
C MET A 100 -6.00 -6.07 -9.24
N SER A 101 -5.26 -5.47 -8.33
CA SER A 101 -4.26 -4.45 -8.71
C SER A 101 -3.01 -5.09 -9.31
N THR A 102 -2.68 -4.74 -10.57
CA THR A 102 -1.46 -5.20 -11.26
C THR A 102 -0.18 -4.78 -10.52
N THR A 103 -0.17 -3.62 -9.87
CA THR A 103 0.95 -3.14 -9.05
C THR A 103 1.15 -4.00 -7.82
N LEU A 104 0.07 -4.33 -7.10
CA LEU A 104 0.16 -5.20 -5.92
C LEU A 104 0.55 -6.62 -6.30
N HIS A 105 0.03 -7.14 -7.42
CA HIS A 105 0.46 -8.43 -7.95
C HIS A 105 1.97 -8.43 -8.21
N LYS A 106 2.51 -7.43 -8.91
CA LYS A 106 3.95 -7.35 -9.18
C LYS A 106 4.78 -7.24 -7.91
N LEU A 107 4.33 -6.41 -6.96
CA LEU A 107 5.01 -6.24 -5.67
C LEU A 107 5.09 -7.57 -4.91
N LEU A 108 3.97 -8.29 -4.79
CA LEU A 108 3.91 -9.52 -4.00
C LEU A 108 4.53 -10.72 -4.71
N SER A 109 4.39 -10.82 -6.03
CA SER A 109 4.92 -11.95 -6.80
C SER A 109 6.40 -11.83 -7.15
N HIS A 110 6.95 -10.61 -7.23
CA HIS A 110 8.30 -10.39 -7.78
C HIS A 110 9.26 -9.66 -6.84
N SER A 111 8.83 -9.08 -5.71
CA SER A 111 9.73 -8.34 -4.82
C SER A 111 10.94 -9.16 -4.37
N ALA A 112 10.75 -10.42 -3.97
CA ALA A 112 11.84 -11.29 -3.55
C ALA A 112 12.88 -11.49 -4.68
N ALA A 113 12.44 -11.81 -5.89
CA ALA A 113 13.32 -12.01 -7.04
C ALA A 113 14.07 -10.72 -7.43
N VAL A 114 13.40 -9.56 -7.36
CA VAL A 114 14.05 -8.27 -7.60
C VAL A 114 15.12 -8.01 -6.55
N VAL A 115 14.81 -8.17 -5.26
CA VAL A 115 15.77 -7.95 -4.16
C VAL A 115 16.96 -8.90 -4.26
N GLU A 116 16.72 -10.17 -4.61
CA GLU A 116 17.78 -11.17 -4.81
C GLU A 116 18.74 -10.78 -5.95
N SER A 117 18.23 -10.18 -7.02
CA SER A 117 19.03 -9.73 -8.15
C SER A 117 19.89 -8.49 -7.87
N CYS A 118 19.63 -7.77 -6.78
CA CYS A 118 20.32 -6.53 -6.42
C CYS A 118 21.61 -6.80 -5.62
N HIS A 119 22.75 -6.28 -6.10
CA HIS A 119 24.04 -6.41 -5.42
C HIS A 119 24.10 -5.58 -4.11
N LEU A 120 23.41 -4.44 -4.11
CA LEU A 120 23.24 -3.51 -2.99
C LEU A 120 21.78 -3.54 -2.49
N PRO A 121 21.48 -3.10 -1.25
CA PRO A 121 20.10 -2.93 -0.79
C PRO A 121 19.28 -2.13 -1.79
N ILE A 122 18.11 -2.66 -2.20
CA ILE A 122 17.30 -2.06 -3.26
C ILE A 122 16.84 -0.63 -2.92
N GLY A 123 16.67 -0.30 -1.63
CA GLY A 123 16.38 1.08 -1.19
C GLY A 123 17.48 2.10 -1.51
N MET A 124 18.71 1.66 -1.81
CA MET A 124 19.80 2.53 -2.29
C MET A 124 19.74 2.81 -3.79
N MET A 125 18.84 2.16 -4.53
CA MET A 125 18.71 2.26 -5.99
C MET A 125 17.55 3.19 -6.43
N SER A 126 16.96 3.93 -5.49
CA SER A 126 15.80 4.82 -5.69
C SER A 126 16.19 6.27 -5.99
#